data_AF-A0A1I6D564-F1
#
_entry.id   AF-A0A1I6D564-F1
#
_cell.length_a   1.000
_cell.length_b   1.000
_cell.length_c   1.000
_cell.angle_alpha   90.00
_cell.angle_beta   90.00
_cell.angle_gamma   90.00
#
_symmetry.space_group_name_H-M   'P 1'
#
loop_
_entity.id
_entity.type
_entity.pdbx_description
1 polymer ?
#
loop_
_entity_poly.entity_id
_entity_poly.type
_entity_poly.pdbx_seq_one_letter_code
_entity_poly.pdbx_strand_id
1 'polypeptide(L)'
;MDKVRTGINGFDELVYGGIVRGNSVLIEGVPGAGKTTFGIEFVYRGITQFNEPGVIITCEELPESIYRDALNFGWNLQSLEKADKLRILCTSPEVLANAEINLVEEIVNEVGAKRIVFDSISHFRNIVDNPLALRKTVYSFCSGLRRLGLTSFLVKEREINRTLSRLAGLEYEEVLGRPLQDFLNGSRTGFSKLLQTLSTGKEFQDLKP
;
A
#
# COMPACT_ATOMS: atom_id res chain seq x y z
N MET A 1 -2.76 -20.56 -14.53
CA MET A 1 -2.16 -19.22 -14.40
C MET A 1 -0.79 -19.38 -13.78
N ASP A 2 0.22 -18.69 -14.30
CA ASP A 2 1.56 -18.66 -13.70
C ASP A 2 1.51 -17.87 -12.37
N LYS A 3 2.04 -18.47 -11.30
CA LYS A 3 1.99 -17.93 -9.94
C LYS A 3 3.40 -17.76 -9.38
N VAL A 4 3.62 -16.63 -8.72
CA VAL A 4 4.82 -16.26 -8.00
C VAL A 4 4.61 -16.54 -6.52
N ARG A 5 5.40 -17.48 -5.99
CA ARG A 5 5.47 -17.72 -4.55
C ARG A 5 6.13 -16.53 -3.86
N THR A 6 5.50 -16.04 -2.80
CA THR A 6 6.04 -14.95 -1.99
C THR A 6 7.16 -15.43 -1.08
N GLY A 7 7.08 -16.70 -0.64
CA GLY A 7 7.96 -17.25 0.38
C GLY A 7 7.63 -16.80 1.80
N ILE A 8 6.67 -15.88 1.99
CA ILE A 8 6.23 -15.41 3.30
C ILE A 8 5.43 -16.52 3.97
N ASN A 9 5.82 -16.88 5.19
CA ASN A 9 5.24 -18.02 5.90
C ASN A 9 3.73 -17.83 6.10
N GLY A 10 2.94 -18.83 5.70
CA GLY A 10 1.48 -18.82 5.80
C GLY A 10 0.77 -18.00 4.72
N PHE A 11 1.45 -17.05 4.05
CA PHE A 11 0.79 -16.20 3.06
C PHE A 11 0.56 -16.90 1.73
N ASP A 12 1.54 -17.69 1.27
CA ASP A 12 1.39 -18.45 0.02
C ASP A 12 0.16 -19.37 0.06
N GLU A 13 -0.10 -20.01 1.20
CA GLU A 13 -1.28 -20.85 1.42
C GLU A 13 -2.58 -20.02 1.34
N LEU A 14 -2.59 -18.84 1.96
CA LEU A 14 -3.75 -17.93 1.94
C LEU A 14 -4.09 -17.44 0.52
N VAL A 15 -3.09 -17.27 -0.35
CA VAL A 15 -3.30 -16.86 -1.75
C VAL A 15 -3.27 -18.03 -2.74
N TYR A 16 -3.52 -19.25 -2.25
CA TYR A 16 -3.66 -20.47 -3.04
C TYR A 16 -2.40 -20.82 -3.86
N GLY A 17 -1.22 -20.72 -3.26
CA GLY A 17 0.07 -21.07 -3.85
C GLY A 17 0.83 -19.92 -4.51
N GLY A 18 0.43 -18.67 -4.26
CA GLY A 18 1.15 -17.47 -4.71
C GLY A 18 0.31 -16.47 -5.51
N ILE A 19 0.94 -15.37 -5.88
CA ILE A 19 0.33 -14.24 -6.60
C ILE A 19 0.42 -14.50 -8.10
N VAL A 20 -0.61 -14.17 -8.88
CA VAL A 20 -0.52 -14.26 -10.35
C VAL A 20 0.61 -13.36 -10.86
N ARG A 21 1.51 -13.90 -11.69
CA ARG A 21 2.66 -13.13 -12.20
C ARG A 21 2.21 -11.86 -12.93
N GLY A 22 2.84 -10.73 -12.63
CA GLY A 22 2.54 -9.44 -13.25
C GLY A 22 1.35 -8.69 -12.61
N ASN A 23 0.70 -9.26 -11.59
CA ASN A 23 -0.35 -8.57 -10.85
C ASN A 23 0.23 -7.69 -9.73
N SER A 24 -0.54 -6.67 -9.38
CA SER A 24 -0.35 -5.86 -8.19
C SER A 24 -1.27 -6.32 -7.06
N VAL A 25 -0.74 -6.40 -5.85
CA VAL A 25 -1.47 -6.69 -4.61
C VAL A 25 -1.38 -5.47 -3.72
N LEU A 26 -2.54 -4.99 -3.26
CA LEU A 26 -2.64 -3.89 -2.31
C LEU A 26 -2.57 -4.42 -0.88
N ILE A 27 -1.70 -3.85 -0.07
CA ILE A 27 -1.53 -4.13 1.34
C ILE A 27 -1.99 -2.90 2.12
N GLU A 28 -3.20 -3.00 2.69
CA GLU A 28 -3.82 -1.89 3.41
C GLU A 28 -4.01 -2.22 4.89
N GLY A 29 -3.54 -1.31 5.75
CA GLY A 29 -3.62 -1.49 7.19
C GLY A 29 -3.32 -0.21 7.95
N VAL A 30 -3.53 -0.25 9.26
CA VAL A 30 -3.20 0.87 10.15
C VAL A 30 -1.68 1.11 10.20
N PRO A 31 -1.22 2.32 10.56
CA PRO A 31 0.19 2.56 10.86
C PRO A 31 0.73 1.57 11.90
N GLY A 32 1.97 1.12 11.74
CA GLY A 32 2.58 0.14 12.64
C GLY A 32 2.15 -1.33 12.44
N ALA A 33 1.22 -1.63 11.51
CA ALA A 33 0.77 -3.01 11.25
C ALA A 33 1.79 -3.90 10.50
N GLY A 34 3.01 -3.42 10.26
CA GLY A 34 4.07 -4.19 9.57
C GLY A 34 3.94 -4.26 8.04
N LYS A 35 3.18 -3.35 7.40
CA LYS A 35 2.93 -3.35 5.94
C LYS A 35 4.23 -3.23 5.14
N THR A 36 5.07 -2.26 5.50
CA THR A 36 6.39 -2.00 4.91
C THR A 36 7.29 -3.23 5.05
N THR A 37 7.37 -3.79 6.26
CA THR A 37 8.13 -5.01 6.55
C THR A 37 7.67 -6.18 5.67
N PHE A 38 6.36 -6.39 5.55
CA PHE A 38 5.80 -7.45 4.70
C PHE A 38 6.12 -7.24 3.22
N GLY A 39 6.07 -5.98 2.77
CA GLY A 39 6.52 -5.55 1.45
C GLY A 39 7.98 -5.87 1.15
N ILE A 40 8.86 -5.51 2.08
CA ILE A 40 10.30 -5.76 2.00
C ILE A 40 10.58 -7.28 2.03
N GLU A 41 9.88 -8.04 2.88
CA GLU A 41 10.03 -9.49 2.98
C GLU A 41 9.75 -10.19 1.65
N PHE A 42 8.71 -9.77 0.93
CA PHE A 42 8.37 -10.30 -0.38
C PHE A 42 9.51 -10.16 -1.40
N VAL A 43 10.18 -9.01 -1.40
CA VAL A 43 11.34 -8.74 -2.27
C VAL A 43 12.55 -9.56 -1.79
N TYR A 44 12.87 -9.50 -0.51
CA TYR A 44 14.00 -10.23 0.09
C TYR A 44 13.91 -11.74 -0.18
N ARG A 45 12.75 -12.35 0.08
CA ARG A 45 12.52 -13.78 -0.17
C ARG A 45 12.54 -14.12 -1.66
N GLY A 46 12.07 -13.20 -2.50
CA GLY A 46 12.22 -13.31 -3.96
C GLY A 46 13.66 -13.49 -4.40
N ILE A 47 14.53 -12.62 -3.90
CA ILE A 47 15.94 -12.65 -4.23
C ILE A 47 16.61 -13.90 -3.66
N THR A 48 16.38 -14.19 -2.38
CA THR A 48 17.14 -15.21 -1.65
C THR A 48 16.67 -16.64 -1.87
N GLN A 49 15.37 -16.85 -2.16
CA GLN A 49 14.79 -18.19 -2.30
C GLN A 49 14.47 -18.54 -3.75
N PHE A 50 14.21 -17.55 -4.60
CA PHE A 50 13.75 -17.76 -5.97
C PHE A 50 14.66 -17.14 -7.03
N ASN A 51 15.74 -16.47 -6.61
CA ASN A 51 16.66 -15.74 -7.49
C ASN A 51 15.92 -14.76 -8.43
N GLU A 52 14.89 -14.10 -7.89
CA GLU A 52 14.12 -13.07 -8.58
C GLU A 52 14.54 -11.70 -8.02
N PRO A 53 15.36 -10.91 -8.76
CA PRO A 53 15.76 -9.57 -8.36
C PRO A 53 14.56 -8.68 -8.10
N GLY A 54 14.73 -7.65 -7.26
CA GLY A 54 13.63 -6.76 -6.96
C GLY A 54 14.01 -5.33 -6.64
N VAL A 55 12.98 -4.49 -6.58
CA VAL A 55 13.10 -3.06 -6.30
C VAL A 55 12.23 -2.71 -5.10
N ILE A 56 12.73 -1.87 -4.22
CA ILE A 56 11.97 -1.25 -3.14
C ILE A 56 11.90 0.24 -3.45
N ILE A 57 10.70 0.76 -3.69
CA ILE A 57 10.46 2.20 -3.84
C ILE A 57 9.70 2.69 -2.62
N THR A 58 10.17 3.77 -2.01
CA THR A 58 9.50 4.42 -0.89
C THR A 58 9.42 5.93 -1.07
N CYS A 59 8.42 6.56 -0.44
CA CYS A 59 8.27 8.01 -0.37
C CYS A 59 8.47 8.57 1.05
N GLU A 60 8.64 7.72 2.06
CA GLU A 60 8.71 8.14 3.47
C GLU A 60 10.06 7.86 4.12
N GLU A 61 10.65 6.70 3.84
CA GLU A 61 11.83 6.22 4.57
C GLU A 61 13.10 6.29 3.72
N LEU A 62 14.18 6.82 4.30
CA LEU A 62 15.48 6.77 3.64
C LEU A 62 16.03 5.33 3.60
N PRO A 63 16.80 4.94 2.56
CA PRO A 63 17.35 3.59 2.43
C PRO A 63 18.12 3.12 3.68
N GLU A 64 18.82 4.02 4.36
CA GLU A 64 19.57 3.71 5.59
C GLU A 64 18.68 3.19 6.72
N SER A 65 17.46 3.72 6.84
CA SER A 65 16.49 3.23 7.83
C SER A 65 15.98 1.85 7.45
N ILE A 66 15.66 1.64 6.17
CA ILE A 66 15.22 0.35 5.65
C ILE A 66 16.30 -0.73 5.88
N TYR A 67 17.57 -0.43 5.61
CA TYR A 67 18.66 -1.37 5.86
C TYR A 67 18.76 -1.75 7.33
N ARG A 68 18.73 -0.75 8.23
CA ARG A 68 18.80 -0.97 9.68
C ARG A 68 17.64 -1.84 10.16
N ASP A 69 16.43 -1.52 9.73
CA ASP A 69 15.23 -2.17 10.24
C ASP A 69 15.09 -3.59 9.68
N ALA A 70 15.50 -3.82 8.44
CA ALA A 70 15.56 -5.16 7.84
C ALA A 70 16.61 -6.07 8.50
N LEU A 71 17.74 -5.52 8.98
CA LEU A 71 18.76 -6.30 9.70
C LEU A 71 18.22 -6.91 11.00
N ASN A 72 17.23 -6.30 11.65
CA ASN A 72 16.58 -6.86 12.85
C ASN A 72 15.87 -8.20 12.56
N PHE A 73 15.51 -8.45 11.30
CA PHE A 73 14.94 -9.72 10.83
C PHE A 73 15.99 -10.67 10.24
N GLY A 74 17.26 -10.31 10.29
CA GLY A 74 18.37 -11.03 9.65
C GLY A 74 18.47 -10.80 8.15
N TRP A 75 17.78 -9.80 7.59
CA TRP A 75 17.77 -9.52 6.15
C TRP A 75 18.83 -8.50 5.79
N ASN A 76 19.98 -8.96 5.29
CA ASN A 76 21.06 -8.07 4.86
C ASN A 76 20.80 -7.48 3.46
N LEU A 77 19.93 -6.47 3.37
CA LEU A 77 19.56 -5.82 2.11
C LEU A 77 20.75 -5.14 1.41
N GLN A 78 21.66 -4.52 2.15
CA GLN A 78 22.87 -3.90 1.58
C GLN A 78 23.72 -4.90 0.81
N SER A 79 23.82 -6.15 1.30
CA SER A 79 24.55 -7.20 0.58
C SER A 79 23.88 -7.59 -0.75
N LEU A 80 22.55 -7.56 -0.82
CA LEU A 80 21.80 -7.84 -2.04
C LEU A 80 21.93 -6.73 -3.07
N GLU A 81 22.01 -5.48 -2.61
CA GLU A 81 22.21 -4.31 -3.45
C GLU A 81 23.61 -4.28 -4.07
N LYS A 82 24.64 -4.57 -3.25
CA LYS A 82 26.03 -4.75 -3.71
C LYS A 82 26.21 -5.91 -4.70
N ALA A 83 25.31 -6.88 -4.65
CA ALA A 83 25.29 -8.03 -5.56
C ALA A 83 24.42 -7.78 -6.81
N ASP A 84 23.94 -6.56 -7.03
CA ASP A 84 23.08 -6.17 -8.15
C ASP A 84 21.79 -7.01 -8.26
N LYS A 85 21.26 -7.44 -7.11
CA LYS A 85 19.96 -8.14 -7.03
C LYS A 85 18.83 -7.29 -6.46
N LEU A 86 19.19 -6.15 -5.85
CA LEU A 86 18.28 -5.21 -5.22
C LEU A 86 18.62 -3.79 -5.66
N ARG A 87 17.61 -2.93 -5.72
CA ARG A 87 17.73 -1.48 -5.69
C ARG A 87 16.70 -0.91 -4.73
N ILE A 88 17.11 0.01 -3.85
CA ILE A 88 16.22 0.76 -2.98
C ILE A 88 16.23 2.23 -3.39
N LEU A 89 15.05 2.79 -3.66
CA LEU A 89 14.87 4.18 -4.05
C LEU A 89 13.92 4.87 -3.07
N CYS A 90 14.40 5.92 -2.41
CA CYS A 90 13.54 6.90 -1.76
C CYS A 90 13.33 8.08 -2.72
N THR A 91 12.11 8.30 -3.17
CA THR A 91 11.78 9.40 -4.09
C THR A 91 10.40 9.96 -3.84
N SER A 92 10.09 11.12 -4.42
CA SER A 92 8.81 11.79 -4.20
C SER A 92 7.73 11.32 -5.19
N PRO A 93 6.44 11.44 -4.83
CA PRO A 93 5.32 11.09 -5.71
C PRO A 93 5.34 11.87 -7.03
N GLU A 94 5.79 13.12 -7.01
CA GLU A 94 5.89 13.99 -8.20
C GLU A 94 6.84 13.39 -9.23
N VAL A 95 8.01 12.89 -8.78
CA VAL A 95 8.99 12.25 -9.67
C VAL A 95 8.41 10.98 -10.28
N LEU A 96 7.68 10.19 -9.48
CA LEU A 96 7.08 8.92 -9.90
C LEU A 96 5.89 9.09 -10.85
N ALA A 97 5.15 10.20 -10.72
CA ALA A 97 4.03 10.52 -11.57
C ALA A 97 4.45 11.26 -12.85
N ASN A 98 5.69 11.75 -12.93
CA ASN A 98 6.20 12.45 -14.09
C ASN A 98 6.46 11.46 -15.24
N ALA A 99 5.64 11.54 -16.29
CA ALA A 99 5.72 10.67 -17.45
C ALA A 99 6.96 10.90 -18.32
N GLU A 100 7.68 12.02 -18.16
CA GLU A 100 8.95 12.28 -18.85
C GLU A 100 10.13 11.55 -18.19
N ILE A 101 9.95 11.14 -16.93
CA ILE A 101 10.98 10.49 -16.12
C ILE A 101 10.70 8.99 -16.07
N ASN A 102 11.50 8.21 -16.79
CA ASN A 102 11.38 6.74 -16.82
C ASN A 102 12.09 6.06 -15.64
N LEU A 103 12.21 6.73 -14.49
CA LEU A 103 13.04 6.30 -13.35
C LEU A 103 12.74 4.86 -12.89
N VAL A 104 11.46 4.50 -12.79
CA VAL A 104 11.07 3.14 -12.37
C VAL A 104 11.50 2.11 -13.41
N GLU A 105 11.33 2.40 -14.70
CA GLU A 105 11.70 1.50 -15.78
C GLU A 105 13.22 1.34 -15.88
N GLU A 106 13.97 2.43 -15.75
CA GLU A 106 15.44 2.42 -15.74
C GLU A 106 15.99 1.52 -14.63
N ILE A 107 15.54 1.72 -13.38
CA ILE A 107 15.99 0.93 -12.22
C ILE A 107 15.58 -0.53 -12.37
N VAL A 108 14.36 -0.79 -12.84
CA VAL A 108 13.86 -2.15 -13.08
C VAL A 108 14.70 -2.88 -14.12
N ASN A 109 15.06 -2.21 -15.20
CA ASN A 109 15.87 -2.78 -16.27
C ASN A 109 17.33 -2.99 -15.83
N GLU A 110 17.90 -2.04 -15.09
CA GLU A 110 19.27 -2.12 -14.56
C GLU A 110 19.48 -3.37 -13.71
N VAL A 111 18.55 -3.65 -12.78
CA VAL A 111 18.65 -4.79 -11.86
C VAL A 111 17.97 -6.06 -12.40
N GLY A 112 17.30 -5.98 -13.56
CA GLY A 112 16.50 -7.08 -14.12
C GLY A 112 15.35 -7.52 -13.22
N ALA A 113 14.70 -6.56 -12.55
CA ALA A 113 13.72 -6.82 -11.50
C ALA A 113 12.53 -7.68 -11.97
N LYS A 114 12.05 -8.54 -11.08
CA LYS A 114 10.82 -9.33 -11.23
C LYS A 114 9.79 -9.00 -10.16
N ARG A 115 10.25 -8.44 -9.04
CA ARG A 115 9.44 -8.07 -7.89
C ARG A 115 9.64 -6.61 -7.54
N ILE A 116 8.56 -5.95 -7.13
CA ILE A 116 8.64 -4.58 -6.65
C ILE A 116 7.72 -4.38 -5.45
N VAL A 117 8.18 -3.62 -4.47
CA VAL A 117 7.30 -3.02 -3.46
C VAL A 117 7.31 -1.51 -3.64
N PHE A 118 6.13 -0.89 -3.49
CA PHE A 118 5.95 0.54 -3.51
C PHE A 118 5.29 1.02 -2.21
N ASP A 119 5.98 1.85 -1.45
CA ASP A 119 5.55 2.31 -0.12
C ASP A 119 5.58 3.84 0.07
N SER A 120 4.47 4.57 0.06
CA SER A 120 3.09 4.11 -0.04
C SER A 120 2.39 4.74 -1.24
N ILE A 121 1.41 4.03 -1.80
CA ILE A 121 0.52 4.62 -2.83
C ILE A 121 -0.37 5.73 -2.26
N SER A 122 -0.40 5.90 -0.93
CA SER A 122 -1.16 6.96 -0.26
C SER A 122 -0.69 8.34 -0.70
N HIS A 123 0.60 8.50 -1.00
CA HIS A 123 1.18 9.80 -1.35
C HIS A 123 0.79 10.32 -2.74
N PHE A 124 0.25 9.49 -3.63
CA PHE A 124 -0.33 10.01 -4.88
C PHE A 124 -1.51 10.95 -4.64
N ARG A 125 -2.13 10.92 -3.46
CA ARG A 125 -3.14 11.92 -3.06
C ARG A 125 -2.57 13.33 -2.94
N ASN A 126 -1.28 13.47 -2.64
CA ASN A 126 -0.66 14.78 -2.42
C ASN A 126 -0.43 15.55 -3.71
N ILE A 127 -0.45 14.86 -4.85
CA ILE A 127 -0.16 15.43 -6.17
C ILE A 127 -1.38 15.42 -7.11
N VAL A 128 -2.55 14.98 -6.62
CA VAL A 128 -3.77 14.89 -7.42
C VAL A 128 -4.98 15.45 -6.68
N ASP A 129 -5.63 16.45 -7.30
CA ASP A 129 -6.66 17.26 -6.66
C ASP A 129 -8.04 16.57 -6.55
N ASN A 130 -8.28 15.47 -7.26
CA ASN A 130 -9.61 14.83 -7.25
C ASN A 130 -9.57 13.28 -7.31
N PRO A 131 -10.61 12.59 -6.78
CA PRO A 131 -10.65 11.13 -6.71
C PRO A 131 -10.58 10.41 -8.06
N LEU A 132 -11.13 11.00 -9.14
CA LEU A 132 -11.11 10.39 -10.47
C LEU A 132 -9.70 10.41 -11.05
N ALA A 133 -9.00 11.53 -10.92
CA ALA A 133 -7.61 11.64 -11.34
C ALA A 133 -6.71 10.73 -10.49
N LEU A 134 -6.94 10.61 -9.18
CA LEU A 134 -6.17 9.69 -8.33
C LEU A 134 -6.32 8.23 -8.81
N ARG A 135 -7.56 7.81 -9.10
CA ARG A 135 -7.81 6.47 -9.66
C ARG A 135 -7.09 6.26 -10.98
N LYS A 136 -7.08 7.26 -11.87
CA LYS A 136 -6.34 7.20 -13.14
C LYS A 136 -4.84 7.09 -12.91
N THR A 137 -4.26 7.89 -12.00
CA THR A 137 -2.83 7.85 -11.69
C THR A 137 -2.42 6.50 -11.12
N VAL A 138 -3.13 5.98 -10.11
CA VAL A 138 -2.88 4.65 -9.54
C VAL A 138 -3.02 3.55 -10.60
N TYR A 139 -4.07 3.61 -11.43
CA TYR A 139 -4.26 2.64 -12.52
C TYR A 139 -3.12 2.66 -13.53
N SER A 140 -2.72 3.85 -13.99
CA SER A 140 -1.60 4.02 -14.92
C SER A 140 -0.29 3.50 -14.34
N PHE A 141 -0.04 3.76 -13.06
CA PHE A 141 1.11 3.24 -12.34
C PHE A 141 1.11 1.71 -12.31
N CYS A 142 0.02 1.07 -11.85
CA CYS A 142 -0.10 -0.39 -11.82
C CYS A 142 0.01 -1.01 -13.22
N SER A 143 -0.59 -0.36 -14.22
CA SER A 143 -0.48 -0.78 -15.63
C SER A 143 0.96 -0.71 -16.13
N GLY A 144 1.71 0.32 -15.75
CA GLY A 144 3.15 0.43 -16.00
C GLY A 144 3.93 -0.73 -15.43
N LEU A 145 3.74 -1.04 -14.13
CA LEU A 145 4.40 -2.18 -13.48
C LEU A 145 4.08 -3.51 -14.17
N ARG A 146 2.82 -3.70 -14.59
CA ARG A 146 2.39 -4.89 -15.34
C ARG A 146 3.06 -4.98 -16.71
N ARG A 147 3.21 -3.87 -17.43
CA ARG A 147 3.93 -3.86 -18.73
C ARG A 147 5.40 -4.22 -18.57
N LEU A 148 6.02 -3.81 -17.47
CA LEU A 148 7.39 -4.19 -17.10
C LEU A 148 7.51 -5.66 -16.62
N GLY A 149 6.40 -6.39 -16.54
CA GLY A 149 6.38 -7.79 -16.11
C GLY A 149 6.60 -7.99 -14.60
N LEU A 150 6.39 -6.96 -13.80
CA LEU A 150 6.64 -6.97 -12.36
C LEU A 150 5.45 -7.52 -11.59
N THR A 151 5.72 -8.41 -10.63
CA THR A 151 4.76 -8.75 -9.59
C THR A 151 4.96 -7.78 -8.42
N SER A 152 3.89 -7.10 -8.01
CA SER A 152 4.03 -5.89 -7.18
C SER A 152 3.23 -5.94 -5.90
N PHE A 153 3.83 -5.46 -4.81
CA PHE A 153 3.15 -5.09 -3.58
C PHE A 153 3.05 -3.58 -3.48
N LEU A 154 1.84 -3.09 -3.24
CA LEU A 154 1.55 -1.67 -3.06
C LEU A 154 1.10 -1.47 -1.62
N VAL A 155 1.78 -0.62 -0.87
CA VAL A 155 1.44 -0.34 0.52
C VAL A 155 0.53 0.87 0.62
N LYS A 156 -0.46 0.80 1.51
CA LYS A 156 -1.38 1.90 1.79
C LYS A 156 -1.76 1.95 3.27
N GLU A 157 -1.72 3.14 3.84
CA GLU A 157 -2.23 3.42 5.18
C GLU A 157 -3.75 3.50 5.12
N ARG A 158 -4.39 2.78 6.03
CA ARG A 158 -5.77 3.03 6.38
C ARG A 158 -5.79 4.18 7.37
N GLU A 159 -6.34 5.32 6.96
CA GLU A 159 -6.72 6.35 7.92
C GLU A 159 -7.73 5.77 8.88
N ILE A 160 -7.35 5.65 10.15
CA ILE A 160 -8.34 5.33 11.17
C ILE A 160 -9.18 6.58 11.40
N ASN A 161 -10.50 6.39 11.46
CA ASN A 161 -11.59 7.36 11.64
C ASN A 161 -11.38 8.42 12.76
N ARG A 162 -10.36 9.28 12.63
CA ARG A 162 -10.18 10.48 13.45
C ARG A 162 -11.31 11.47 13.23
N THR A 163 -12.00 11.39 12.10
CA THR A 163 -13.17 12.22 11.80
C THR A 163 -14.38 11.82 12.63
N LEU A 164 -14.63 10.52 12.86
CA LEU A 164 -15.71 10.08 13.75
C LEU A 164 -15.39 10.38 15.21
N SER A 165 -14.14 10.18 15.65
CA SER A 165 -13.74 10.54 17.02
C SER A 165 -13.86 12.05 17.26
N ARG A 166 -13.52 12.89 16.27
CA ARG A 166 -13.70 14.36 16.33
C ARG A 166 -15.16 14.80 16.29
N LEU A 167 -15.98 14.19 15.43
CA LEU A 167 -17.40 14.54 15.31
C LEU A 167 -18.23 14.07 16.50
N ALA A 168 -17.83 12.98 17.15
CA ALA A 168 -18.52 12.43 18.31
C ALA A 168 -17.92 12.83 19.66
N GLY A 169 -16.75 13.49 19.67
CA GLY A 169 -16.07 13.92 20.90
C GLY A 169 -15.57 12.76 21.75
N LEU A 170 -15.25 11.62 21.14
CA LEU A 170 -14.84 10.40 21.83
C LEU A 170 -13.35 10.15 21.66
N GLU A 171 -12.77 9.46 22.64
CA GLU A 171 -11.39 9.01 22.52
C GLU A 171 -11.28 7.92 21.45
N TYR A 172 -10.15 7.91 20.77
CA TYR A 172 -9.90 7.05 19.61
C TYR A 172 -10.04 5.55 19.94
N GLU A 173 -9.73 5.16 21.17
CA GLU A 173 -9.83 3.79 21.66
C GLU A 173 -11.28 3.34 21.87
N GLU A 174 -12.21 4.27 22.11
CA GLU A 174 -13.65 3.98 22.29
C GLU A 174 -14.36 3.66 20.96
N VAL A 175 -13.76 4.09 19.85
CA VAL A 175 -14.25 3.87 18.48
C VAL A 175 -13.77 2.53 17.92
N LEU A 176 -12.62 2.04 18.38
CA LEU A 176 -12.05 0.77 17.94
C LEU A 176 -12.83 -0.41 18.55
N GLY A 177 -13.36 -1.29 17.69
CA GLY A 177 -13.96 -2.57 18.10
C GLY A 177 -15.48 -2.60 18.19
N ARG A 178 -16.20 -1.49 17.94
CA ARG A 178 -17.66 -1.49 17.83
C ARG A 178 -18.11 -1.43 16.36
N PRO A 179 -19.07 -2.27 15.92
CA PRO A 179 -19.75 -2.08 14.65
C PRO A 179 -20.34 -0.67 14.56
N LEU A 180 -20.16 -0.01 13.41
CA LEU A 180 -20.65 1.36 13.18
C LEU A 180 -22.16 1.52 13.50
N GLN A 181 -22.95 0.45 13.33
CA GLN A 181 -24.38 0.44 13.64
C GLN A 181 -24.69 0.59 15.14
N ASP A 182 -23.86 0.02 16.01
CA ASP A 182 -24.03 0.13 17.48
C ASP A 182 -23.71 1.55 17.96
N PHE A 183 -22.83 2.24 17.25
CA PHE A 183 -22.51 3.64 17.48
C PHE A 183 -23.68 4.57 17.11
N LEU A 184 -24.31 4.32 15.96
CA LEU A 184 -25.40 5.12 15.42
C LEU A 184 -26.71 4.99 16.23
N ASN A 185 -26.92 3.86 16.90
CA ASN A 185 -28.10 3.60 17.73
C ASN A 185 -28.03 4.29 19.11
N GLY A 186 -26.86 4.75 19.55
CA GLY A 186 -26.63 5.29 20.90
C GLY A 186 -26.85 6.80 21.08
N SER A 187 -26.81 7.60 20.02
CA SER A 187 -26.92 9.07 20.14
C SER A 187 -28.37 9.55 19.97
N ARG A 188 -29.07 9.79 21.09
CA ARG A 188 -30.30 10.60 21.06
C ARG A 188 -29.94 12.06 20.77
N THR A 189 -30.77 12.70 19.96
CA THR A 189 -30.83 14.12 19.60
C THR A 189 -29.76 14.66 18.63
N GLY A 190 -30.21 14.98 17.40
CA GLY A 190 -29.61 16.02 16.53
C GLY A 190 -28.87 15.55 15.27
N PHE A 191 -28.28 14.36 15.26
CA PHE A 191 -27.34 13.91 14.22
C PHE A 191 -27.94 12.99 13.13
N SER A 192 -29.25 12.71 13.16
CA SER A 192 -29.86 11.63 12.38
C SER A 192 -29.84 11.82 10.86
N LYS A 193 -30.01 13.04 10.36
CA LYS A 193 -30.16 13.28 8.91
C LYS A 193 -28.85 13.18 8.13
N LEU A 194 -27.76 13.76 8.65
CA LEU A 194 -26.44 13.68 8.00
C LEU A 194 -25.89 12.24 8.00
N LEU A 195 -26.17 11.48 9.06
CA LEU A 195 -25.72 10.10 9.22
C LEU A 195 -26.58 9.09 8.42
N GLN A 196 -27.86 9.39 8.15
CA GLN A 196 -28.69 8.61 7.22
C GLN A 196 -28.22 8.76 5.77
N THR A 197 -27.81 9.95 5.34
CA THR A 197 -27.23 10.20 4.01
C THR A 197 -25.96 9.38 3.79
N LEU A 198 -25.07 9.33 4.80
CA LEU A 198 -23.80 8.60 4.71
C LEU A 198 -23.95 7.07 4.75
N SER A 199 -25.01 6.55 5.41
CA SER A 199 -25.24 5.10 5.52
C SER A 199 -26.09 4.50 4.39
N THR A 200 -26.95 5.29 3.75
CA THR A 200 -27.87 4.81 2.69
C THR A 200 -27.52 5.29 1.29
N GLY A 201 -26.67 6.32 1.16
CA GLY A 201 -26.27 6.92 -0.13
C GLY A 201 -27.35 7.75 -0.83
N LYS A 202 -28.51 8.02 -0.19
CA LYS A 202 -29.58 8.87 -0.74
C LYS A 202 -29.31 10.36 -0.49
N GLU A 203 -29.66 11.21 -1.47
CA GLU A 203 -29.53 12.66 -1.33
C GLU A 203 -30.46 13.23 -0.25
N PHE A 204 -30.03 14.35 0.35
CA PHE A 204 -30.62 14.96 1.55
C PHE A 204 -32.12 15.30 1.41
N GLN A 205 -32.62 15.48 0.18
CA GLN A 205 -34.01 15.88 -0.12
C GLN A 205 -34.99 14.69 -0.14
N ASP A 206 -34.49 13.46 -0.26
CA ASP A 206 -35.31 12.24 -0.38
C ASP A 206 -35.57 11.52 0.94
N LEU A 207 -35.09 12.07 2.05
CA LEU A 207 -35.25 11.52 3.40
C LEU A 207 -36.52 12.10 4.04
N LYS A 208 -37.52 11.24 4.32
CA LYS A 208 -38.69 11.63 5.12
C LYS A 208 -38.25 12.07 6.53
N PRO A 209 -38.95 13.05 7.14
CA PRO A 209 -38.55 13.64 8.42
C PRO A 209 -38.40 12.62 9.54
#